data_AF-A0A7V8JMA4-F1
#
_entry.id   AF-A0A7V8JMA4-F1
#
_cell.length_a   1.000
_cell.length_b   1.000
_cell.length_c   1.000
_cell.angle_alpha   90.00
_cell.angle_beta   90.00
_cell.angle_gamma   90.00
#
_symmetry.space_group_name_H-M   'P 1'
#
loop_
_entity.id
_entity.type
_entity.pdbx_description
1 polymer ?
#
loop_
_entity_poly.entity_id
_entity_poly.type
_entity_poly.pdbx_seq_one_letter_code
_entity_poly.pdbx_strand_id
1 'polypeptide(L)'
;MAFIRIRNDKSTVLIDDEYVNLCVAEKGTFVLSNVTNVGARFGTISYTSSSPYPPMLALQFPYFHTVTAYTRSGNTHTWHVSAASAAGGNQGTYFVFDVPAARLPGTGLVVLRNAQNQVTFDSDGRYMRVDGFFQNQMTDQPGSAGLIAGPTYAVVHAGAAFFNQRRLAPSPPNPGNPSAPGPWFYIDDAQQFGYAVSGAQLSWSRFPYGGGQTQLPRADMGFSVSSARGAAMVIDVTGY
;
A
#
# COMPACT_ATOMS: atom_id res chain seq x y z
N MET A 1 -25.01 -9.58 -31.90
CA MET A 1 -24.87 -8.79 -30.66
C MET A 1 -24.27 -7.45 -31.06
N ALA A 2 -24.69 -6.35 -30.44
CA ALA A 2 -24.09 -5.05 -30.69
C ALA A 2 -22.82 -4.91 -29.84
N PHE A 3 -21.68 -4.62 -30.48
CA PHE A 3 -20.41 -4.38 -29.78
C PHE A 3 -20.37 -2.92 -29.34
N ILE A 4 -20.38 -2.69 -28.02
CA ILE A 4 -20.17 -1.37 -27.43
C ILE A 4 -18.79 -1.36 -26.81
N ARG A 5 -17.91 -0.52 -27.36
CA ARG A 5 -16.56 -0.28 -26.84
C ARG A 5 -16.39 1.20 -26.55
N ILE A 6 -16.10 1.54 -25.30
CA ILE A 6 -15.86 2.92 -24.87
C ILE A 6 -14.36 3.09 -24.65
N ARG A 7 -13.79 4.16 -25.22
CA ARG A 7 -12.37 4.51 -25.08
C ARG A 7 -12.21 5.90 -24.49
N ASN A 8 -11.11 6.13 -23.80
CA ASN A 8 -10.69 7.48 -23.43
C ASN A 8 -10.03 8.20 -24.63
N ASP A 9 -9.68 9.48 -24.44
CA ASP A 9 -9.02 10.32 -25.46
C ASP A 9 -7.65 9.79 -25.90
N LYS A 10 -7.04 8.88 -25.12
CA LYS A 10 -5.79 8.17 -25.44
C LYS A 10 -6.03 6.83 -26.15
N SER A 11 -7.25 6.56 -26.61
CA SER A 11 -7.66 5.30 -27.25
C SER A 11 -7.53 4.05 -26.36
N THR A 12 -7.39 4.21 -25.04
CA THR A 12 -7.45 3.08 -24.09
C THR A 12 -8.89 2.63 -23.92
N VAL A 13 -9.14 1.33 -24.05
CA VAL A 13 -10.47 0.75 -23.79
C VAL A 13 -10.78 0.86 -22.31
N LEU A 14 -11.87 1.54 -21.98
CA LEU A 14 -12.38 1.67 -20.62
C LEU A 14 -13.46 0.65 -20.33
N ILE A 15 -14.34 0.40 -21.29
CA ILE A 15 -15.50 -0.49 -21.15
C ILE A 15 -15.64 -1.29 -22.44
N ASP A 16 -15.77 -2.61 -22.31
CA ASP A 16 -16.02 -3.54 -23.40
C ASP A 16 -16.72 -4.82 -22.90
N ASP A 17 -17.12 -5.69 -23.81
CA ASP A 17 -17.69 -7.01 -23.50
C ASP A 17 -16.64 -8.09 -23.18
N GLU A 18 -15.35 -7.80 -23.39
CA GLU A 18 -14.23 -8.69 -23.06
C GLU A 18 -13.41 -8.24 -21.84
N TYR A 19 -13.68 -7.05 -21.30
CA TYR A 19 -12.88 -6.43 -20.26
C TYR A 19 -13.71 -6.11 -19.01
N VAL A 20 -13.25 -6.57 -17.84
CA VAL A 20 -13.90 -6.31 -16.55
C VAL A 20 -13.02 -5.41 -15.70
N ASN A 21 -13.57 -4.26 -15.31
CA ASN A 21 -12.91 -3.34 -14.39
C ASN A 21 -13.07 -3.77 -12.94
N LEU A 22 -12.08 -3.43 -12.10
CA LEU A 22 -12.22 -3.54 -10.67
C LEU A 22 -13.26 -2.53 -10.16
N CYS A 23 -14.09 -2.96 -9.22
CA CYS A 23 -15.07 -2.12 -8.55
C CYS A 23 -14.90 -2.23 -7.03
N VAL A 24 -15.36 -1.23 -6.28
CA VAL A 24 -15.34 -1.35 -4.82
C VAL A 24 -16.23 -2.51 -4.40
N ALA A 25 -15.57 -3.48 -3.77
CA ALA A 25 -16.17 -4.65 -3.16
C ALA A 25 -16.36 -4.43 -1.65
N GLU A 26 -15.44 -3.71 -1.01
CA GLU A 26 -15.52 -3.40 0.42
C GLU A 26 -14.98 -2.01 0.72
N LYS A 27 -15.64 -1.31 1.65
CA LYS A 27 -15.14 -0.09 2.29
C LYS A 27 -15.21 -0.30 3.79
N GLY A 28 -14.13 0.02 4.49
CA GLY A 28 -14.09 -0.12 5.93
C GLY A 28 -13.08 0.79 6.58
N THR A 29 -12.91 0.60 7.88
CA THR A 29 -11.91 1.30 8.68
C THR A 29 -10.92 0.30 9.25
N PHE A 30 -9.64 0.65 9.22
CA PHE A 30 -8.61 -0.11 9.92
C PHE A 30 -8.05 0.70 11.07
N VAL A 31 -7.61 0.02 12.11
CA VAL A 31 -7.04 0.65 13.32
C VAL A 31 -5.60 0.21 13.46
N LEU A 32 -4.73 1.17 13.74
CA LEU A 32 -3.34 0.90 14.05
C LEU A 32 -3.18 0.40 15.48
N SER A 33 -2.47 -0.71 15.64
CA SER A 33 -2.12 -1.30 16.93
C SER A 33 -1.22 -0.39 17.77
N ASN A 34 -1.38 -0.49 19.09
CA ASN A 34 -0.46 0.08 20.06
C ASN A 34 0.72 -0.87 20.25
N VAL A 35 1.83 -0.63 19.56
CA VAL A 35 3.05 -1.45 19.74
C VAL A 35 4.07 -0.68 20.57
N THR A 36 4.46 -1.17 21.73
CA THR A 36 5.57 -0.55 22.49
C THR A 36 6.88 -0.77 21.74
N ASN A 37 7.68 0.29 21.56
CA ASN A 37 9.07 0.27 21.06
C ASN A 37 9.33 0.12 19.54
N VAL A 38 8.36 0.44 18.69
CA VAL A 38 8.59 0.48 17.22
C VAL A 38 8.21 1.85 16.66
N GLY A 39 9.05 2.41 15.80
CA GLY A 39 8.83 3.71 15.14
C GLY A 39 7.66 3.73 14.15
N ALA A 40 7.10 2.56 13.83
CA ALA A 40 5.88 2.39 13.05
C ALA A 40 4.78 1.70 13.88
N ARG A 41 3.55 1.92 13.45
CA ARG A 41 2.35 1.23 13.95
C ARG A 41 1.78 0.32 12.87
N PHE A 42 1.08 -0.73 13.27
CA PHE A 42 0.66 -1.80 12.36
C PHE A 42 -0.85 -1.98 12.34
N GLY A 43 -1.42 -2.13 11.16
CA GLY A 43 -2.80 -2.56 10.95
C GLY A 43 -2.85 -3.82 10.10
N THR A 44 -3.93 -4.59 10.22
CA THR A 44 -4.19 -5.75 9.36
C THR A 44 -5.57 -5.58 8.75
N ILE A 45 -5.67 -5.80 7.44
CA ILE A 45 -6.92 -5.76 6.68
C ILE A 45 -7.03 -7.09 5.94
N SER A 46 -8.18 -7.73 6.01
CA SER A 46 -8.44 -9.01 5.35
C SER A 46 -9.71 -8.93 4.52
N TYR A 47 -9.70 -9.54 3.34
CA TYR A 47 -10.83 -9.60 2.43
C TYR A 47 -10.87 -10.96 1.73
N THR A 48 -12.05 -11.56 1.62
CA THR A 48 -12.23 -12.84 0.90
C THR A 48 -12.82 -12.55 -0.48
N SER A 49 -12.02 -12.76 -1.52
CA SER A 49 -12.41 -12.51 -2.90
C SER A 49 -13.34 -13.60 -3.44
N SER A 50 -14.33 -13.19 -4.21
CA SER A 50 -15.14 -14.08 -5.06
C SER A 50 -14.51 -14.34 -6.42
N SER A 51 -13.45 -13.59 -6.76
CA SER A 51 -12.75 -13.60 -8.04
C SER A 51 -11.50 -14.48 -7.98
N PRO A 52 -11.08 -15.10 -9.11
CA PRO A 52 -9.77 -15.76 -9.19
C PRO A 52 -8.61 -14.75 -9.22
N TYR A 53 -8.88 -13.47 -9.50
CA TYR A 53 -7.89 -12.41 -9.61
C TYR A 53 -7.63 -11.75 -8.25
N PRO A 54 -6.39 -11.29 -7.98
CA PRO A 54 -6.08 -10.62 -6.72
C PRO A 54 -6.78 -9.25 -6.65
N PRO A 55 -7.48 -8.96 -5.54
CA PRO A 55 -8.05 -7.64 -5.29
C PRO A 55 -6.96 -6.60 -5.00
N MET A 56 -7.30 -5.33 -5.15
CA MET A 56 -6.43 -4.19 -4.84
C MET A 56 -6.90 -3.47 -3.59
N LEU A 57 -5.98 -3.14 -2.69
CA LEU A 57 -6.25 -2.38 -1.48
C LEU A 57 -5.80 -0.93 -1.65
N ALA A 58 -6.73 0.02 -1.53
CA ALA A 58 -6.44 1.44 -1.42
C ALA A 58 -6.65 1.92 0.02
N LEU A 59 -5.75 2.78 0.49
CA LEU A 59 -5.73 3.31 1.84
C LEU A 59 -5.87 4.82 1.83
N GLN A 60 -6.82 5.33 2.59
CA GLN A 60 -6.97 6.75 2.86
C GLN A 60 -6.59 6.99 4.32
N PHE A 61 -5.41 7.57 4.52
CA PHE A 61 -4.86 7.82 5.83
C PHE A 61 -3.86 8.99 5.79
N PRO A 62 -3.93 9.96 6.72
CA PRO A 62 -3.15 11.19 6.64
C PRO A 62 -1.67 11.02 7.03
N TYR A 63 -1.29 9.87 7.59
CA TYR A 63 0.10 9.57 7.95
C TYR A 63 0.77 8.76 6.85
N PHE A 64 2.10 8.89 6.72
CA PHE A 64 2.87 8.06 5.79
C PHE A 64 2.66 6.59 6.12
N HIS A 65 2.23 5.82 5.13
CA HIS A 65 1.95 4.41 5.31
C HIS A 65 2.36 3.61 4.08
N THR A 66 2.53 2.30 4.25
CA THR A 66 2.74 1.34 3.16
C THR A 66 2.14 -0.01 3.52
N VAL A 67 1.90 -0.84 2.51
CA VAL A 67 1.68 -2.28 2.71
C VAL A 67 3.05 -2.94 2.84
N THR A 68 3.32 -3.59 3.97
CA THR A 68 4.63 -4.20 4.27
C THR A 68 4.68 -5.68 3.97
N ALA A 69 3.54 -6.33 4.09
CA ALA A 69 3.38 -7.73 3.76
C ALA A 69 1.98 -7.97 3.21
N TYR A 70 1.90 -8.95 2.32
CA TYR A 70 0.67 -9.45 1.75
C TYR A 70 0.72 -10.97 1.84
N THR A 71 -0.35 -11.57 2.35
CA THR A 71 -0.51 -13.01 2.42
C THR A 71 -1.83 -13.43 1.78
N ARG A 72 -1.83 -14.62 1.18
CA ARG A 72 -3.02 -15.22 0.58
C ARG A 72 -3.18 -16.63 1.14
N SER A 73 -4.37 -16.93 1.65
CA SER A 73 -4.78 -18.27 2.05
C SER A 73 -6.12 -18.60 1.40
N GLY A 74 -6.13 -19.52 0.44
CA GLY A 74 -7.29 -19.72 -0.45
C GLY A 74 -7.64 -18.44 -1.21
N ASN A 75 -8.87 -17.96 -1.03
CA ASN A 75 -9.35 -16.68 -1.57
C ASN A 75 -9.33 -15.53 -0.56
N THR A 76 -8.78 -15.75 0.65
CA THR A 76 -8.61 -14.67 1.62
C THR A 76 -7.26 -13.99 1.42
N HIS A 77 -7.32 -12.69 1.20
CA HIS A 77 -6.21 -11.78 1.02
C HIS A 77 -6.03 -10.95 2.28
N THR A 78 -4.83 -10.93 2.83
CA THR A 78 -4.52 -10.18 4.04
C THR A 78 -3.35 -9.25 3.78
N TRP A 79 -3.57 -7.97 4.00
CA TRP A 79 -2.54 -6.93 3.92
C TRP A 79 -2.15 -6.48 5.32
N HIS A 80 -0.85 -6.40 5.55
CA HIS A 80 -0.28 -5.80 6.74
C HIS A 80 0.20 -4.40 6.38
N VAL A 81 -0.35 -3.40 7.06
CA VAL A 81 -0.08 -1.99 6.83
C VAL A 81 0.83 -1.50 7.94
N SER A 82 1.88 -0.78 7.59
CA SER A 82 2.67 0.00 8.54
C SER A 82 2.45 1.49 8.30
N ALA A 83 2.52 2.28 9.37
CA ALA A 83 2.42 3.72 9.26
C ALA A 83 3.31 4.47 10.27
N ALA A 84 3.78 5.64 9.85
CA ALA A 84 4.49 6.62 10.66
C ALA A 84 3.50 7.39 11.55
N SER A 85 3.06 6.76 12.65
CA SER A 85 2.12 7.35 13.60
C SER A 85 2.69 7.38 15.01
N ALA A 86 2.57 8.52 15.69
CA ALA A 86 3.05 8.71 17.06
C ALA A 86 2.24 7.88 18.08
N ALA A 87 0.93 7.71 17.84
CA ALA A 87 0.03 6.97 18.70
C ALA A 87 -0.61 5.79 17.94
N GLY A 88 -0.84 4.67 18.63
CA GLY A 88 -1.79 3.67 18.13
C GLY A 88 -3.22 4.09 18.45
N GLY A 89 -4.19 3.36 17.92
CA GLY A 89 -5.61 3.72 17.96
C GLY A 89 -6.05 4.69 16.85
N ASN A 90 -5.10 5.29 16.13
CA ASN A 90 -5.39 6.06 14.93
C ASN A 90 -6.05 5.17 13.86
N GLN A 91 -7.06 5.71 13.21
CA GLN A 91 -7.88 5.00 12.23
C GLN A 91 -7.71 5.59 10.84
N GLY A 92 -7.70 4.73 9.84
CA GLY A 92 -7.78 5.09 8.43
C GLY A 92 -8.93 4.38 7.74
N THR A 93 -9.30 4.87 6.57
CA THR A 93 -10.31 4.24 5.72
C THR A 93 -9.60 3.38 4.68
N TYR A 94 -10.14 2.21 4.38
CA TYR A 94 -9.67 1.37 3.29
C TYR A 94 -10.79 1.09 2.30
N PHE A 95 -10.37 0.83 1.07
CA PHE A 95 -11.23 0.42 -0.04
C PHE A 95 -10.60 -0.81 -0.68
N VAL A 96 -11.36 -1.88 -0.82
CA VAL A 96 -10.97 -3.07 -1.58
C VAL A 96 -11.66 -3.01 -2.93
N PHE A 97 -10.85 -2.99 -3.98
CA PHE A 97 -11.29 -3.06 -5.36
C PHE A 97 -11.10 -4.49 -5.86
N ASP A 98 -12.19 -5.14 -6.25
CA ASP A 98 -12.16 -6.50 -6.79
C ASP A 98 -12.98 -6.58 -8.09
N VAL A 99 -12.72 -7.63 -8.86
CA VAL A 99 -13.57 -8.01 -9.97
C VAL A 99 -14.93 -8.38 -9.38
N PRO A 100 -16.01 -7.70 -9.77
CA PRO A 100 -17.32 -8.02 -9.24
C PRO A 100 -17.63 -9.50 -9.48
N ALA A 101 -18.10 -10.21 -8.45
CA ALA A 101 -18.78 -11.50 -8.64
C ALA A 101 -19.81 -11.36 -9.75
N ALA A 102 -20.04 -12.39 -10.56
CA ALA A 102 -20.99 -12.34 -11.68
C ALA A 102 -22.34 -11.75 -11.22
N ARG A 103 -22.56 -10.45 -11.46
CA ARG A 103 -23.73 -9.71 -10.97
C ARG A 103 -24.88 -10.01 -11.92
N LEU A 104 -25.67 -11.01 -11.56
CA LEU A 104 -26.95 -11.27 -12.21
C LEU A 104 -28.07 -10.86 -11.23
N PRO A 105 -29.03 -10.00 -11.64
CA PRO A 105 -29.16 -9.27 -12.90
C PRO A 105 -28.62 -7.83 -12.73
N GLY A 106 -27.57 -7.41 -13.45
CA GLY A 106 -27.11 -6.01 -13.39
C GLY A 106 -28.27 -5.00 -13.46
N THR A 107 -28.23 -3.98 -12.60
CA THR A 107 -29.39 -3.12 -12.26
C THR A 107 -29.29 -1.72 -12.84
N GLY A 108 -28.10 -1.32 -13.31
CA GLY A 108 -27.87 0.03 -13.79
C GLY A 108 -28.60 0.37 -15.08
N LEU A 109 -28.59 1.67 -15.39
CA LEU A 109 -29.10 2.23 -16.64
C LEU A 109 -28.37 1.68 -17.87
N VAL A 110 -27.08 1.38 -17.74
CA VAL A 110 -26.26 0.76 -18.77
C VAL A 110 -25.63 -0.50 -18.22
N VAL A 111 -25.97 -1.64 -18.80
CA VAL A 111 -25.40 -2.95 -18.45
C VAL A 111 -24.86 -3.59 -19.72
N LEU A 112 -23.55 -3.88 -19.73
CA LEU A 112 -22.91 -4.64 -20.80
C LEU A 112 -22.66 -6.06 -20.34
N ARG A 113 -22.83 -6.99 -21.27
CA ARG A 113 -22.72 -8.43 -21.03
C ARG A 113 -21.85 -9.06 -22.10
N ASN A 114 -21.02 -10.01 -21.70
CA ASN A 114 -20.24 -10.82 -22.63
C ASN A 114 -21.10 -11.89 -23.30
N ALA A 115 -20.50 -12.65 -24.22
CA ALA A 115 -21.14 -13.75 -24.93
C ALA A 115 -21.68 -14.87 -24.01
N GLN A 116 -21.15 -14.98 -22.78
CA GLN A 116 -21.59 -15.90 -21.74
C GLN A 116 -22.66 -15.31 -20.82
N ASN A 117 -23.24 -14.15 -21.18
CA ASN A 117 -24.27 -13.43 -20.42
C ASN A 117 -23.79 -12.90 -19.05
N GLN A 118 -22.48 -12.82 -18.81
CA GLN A 118 -21.90 -12.26 -17.60
C GLN A 118 -21.82 -10.74 -17.73
N VAL A 119 -22.17 -10.01 -16.68
CA VAL A 119 -22.07 -8.54 -16.66
C VAL A 119 -20.59 -8.13 -16.60
N THR A 120 -20.13 -7.44 -17.64
CA THR A 120 -18.76 -6.87 -17.70
C THR A 120 -18.73 -5.41 -17.26
N PHE A 121 -19.85 -4.71 -17.43
CA PHE A 121 -20.05 -3.34 -16.96
C PHE A 121 -21.50 -3.13 -16.51
N ASP A 122 -21.67 -2.38 -15.44
CA ASP A 122 -22.95 -1.96 -14.86
C ASP A 122 -22.77 -0.53 -14.35
N SER A 123 -23.56 0.42 -14.84
CA SER A 123 -23.42 1.83 -14.48
C SER A 123 -23.59 2.12 -12.97
N ASP A 124 -24.23 1.23 -12.21
CA ASP A 124 -24.34 1.35 -10.75
C ASP A 124 -23.03 0.95 -10.03
N GLY A 125 -22.09 0.36 -10.76
CA GLY A 125 -20.77 -0.04 -10.28
C GLY A 125 -19.90 1.14 -9.91
N ARG A 126 -19.33 1.09 -8.70
CA ARG A 126 -18.30 2.03 -8.24
C ARG A 126 -16.93 1.55 -8.71
N TYR A 127 -16.63 1.77 -9.98
CA TYR A 127 -15.38 1.33 -10.62
C TYR A 127 -14.17 2.13 -10.16
N MET A 128 -13.03 1.46 -10.04
CA MET A 128 -11.74 2.07 -9.70
C MET A 128 -11.36 3.18 -10.69
N ARG A 129 -11.01 4.35 -10.17
CA ARG A 129 -10.60 5.52 -10.96
C ARG A 129 -9.17 5.90 -10.61
N VAL A 130 -8.25 5.66 -11.53
CA VAL A 130 -6.83 5.96 -11.35
C VAL A 130 -6.56 7.41 -11.77
N ASP A 131 -6.04 8.21 -10.85
CA ASP A 131 -5.68 9.61 -11.07
C ASP A 131 -4.19 9.74 -11.44
N GLY A 132 -3.33 8.93 -10.82
CA GLY A 132 -1.90 8.99 -11.07
C GLY A 132 -1.14 7.75 -10.63
N PHE A 133 0.07 7.61 -11.17
CA PHE A 133 1.03 6.61 -10.77
C PHE A 133 2.35 7.31 -10.42
N PHE A 134 2.87 6.99 -9.25
CA PHE A 134 4.06 7.61 -8.68
C PHE A 134 5.05 6.51 -8.33
N GLN A 135 6.30 6.71 -8.73
CA GLN A 135 7.37 5.79 -8.44
C GLN A 135 8.52 6.55 -7.81
N ASN A 136 8.97 6.06 -6.66
CA ASN A 136 10.05 6.66 -5.89
C ASN A 136 11.15 5.64 -5.61
N GLN A 137 12.35 6.15 -5.36
CA GLN A 137 13.48 5.36 -4.88
C GLN A 137 13.67 5.54 -3.37
N MET A 138 14.27 4.56 -2.69
CA MET A 138 14.70 4.69 -1.29
C MET A 138 15.73 5.82 -1.07
N THR A 139 16.41 6.25 -2.12
CA THR A 139 17.34 7.39 -2.10
C THR A 139 16.64 8.75 -2.25
N ASP A 140 15.35 8.76 -2.62
CA ASP A 140 14.62 10.00 -2.82
C ASP A 140 14.45 10.73 -1.48
N GLN A 141 14.53 12.06 -1.57
CA GLN A 141 14.19 12.92 -0.44
C GLN A 141 12.66 12.96 -0.26
N PRO A 142 12.18 13.30 0.95
CA PRO A 142 10.77 13.58 1.15
C PRO A 142 10.26 14.60 0.14
N GLY A 143 9.06 14.39 -0.37
CA GLY A 143 8.51 15.22 -1.44
C GLY A 143 7.00 15.10 -1.55
N SER A 144 6.45 15.82 -2.51
CA SER A 144 5.02 15.85 -2.77
C SER A 144 4.70 16.16 -4.22
N ALA A 145 3.52 15.74 -4.66
CA ALA A 145 2.92 16.06 -5.93
C ALA A 145 1.50 16.59 -5.73
N GLY A 146 1.14 17.62 -6.50
CA GLY A 146 -0.24 18.11 -6.57
C GLY A 146 -1.13 17.13 -7.31
N LEU A 147 -2.33 16.93 -6.80
CA LEU A 147 -3.41 16.18 -7.41
C LEU A 147 -4.48 17.18 -7.89
N ILE A 148 -5.46 16.70 -8.66
CA ILE A 148 -6.58 17.54 -9.09
C ILE A 148 -7.38 17.98 -7.84
N ALA A 149 -7.79 19.24 -7.79
CA ALA A 149 -8.58 19.76 -6.69
C ALA A 149 -10.05 19.30 -6.79
N GLY A 150 -10.66 18.95 -5.65
CA GLY A 150 -12.06 18.53 -5.56
C GLY A 150 -12.25 17.05 -5.21
N PRO A 151 -11.56 16.11 -5.88
CA PRO A 151 -11.66 14.70 -5.54
C PRO A 151 -11.12 14.36 -4.14
N THR A 152 -11.62 13.25 -3.61
CA THR A 152 -11.11 12.59 -2.42
C THR A 152 -10.26 11.41 -2.86
N TYR A 153 -9.07 11.25 -2.26
CA TYR A 153 -8.07 10.33 -2.77
C TYR A 153 -7.65 9.26 -1.75
N ALA A 154 -7.28 8.09 -2.26
CA ALA A 154 -6.68 6.97 -1.53
C ALA A 154 -5.46 6.44 -2.29
N VAL A 155 -4.56 5.72 -1.61
CA VAL A 155 -3.31 5.20 -2.17
C VAL A 155 -3.33 3.69 -2.23
N VAL A 156 -3.07 3.12 -3.40
CA VAL A 156 -2.70 1.70 -3.56
C VAL A 156 -1.19 1.59 -3.58
N HIS A 157 -0.64 0.73 -2.73
CA HIS A 157 0.79 0.43 -2.68
C HIS A 157 1.09 -0.71 -3.65
N ALA A 158 1.62 -0.39 -4.82
CA ALA A 158 1.99 -1.38 -5.84
C ALA A 158 3.34 -2.06 -5.55
N GLY A 159 4.18 -1.44 -4.72
CA GLY A 159 5.41 -2.01 -4.21
C GLY A 159 6.00 -1.18 -3.08
N ALA A 160 6.49 -1.85 -2.03
CA ALA A 160 7.15 -1.19 -0.91
C ALA A 160 8.65 -1.06 -1.18
N ALA A 161 9.14 0.18 -1.16
CA ALA A 161 10.56 0.44 -1.03
C ALA A 161 10.94 0.29 0.46
N PHE A 162 12.04 -0.42 0.72
CA PHE A 162 12.52 -0.63 2.08
C PHE A 162 14.04 -0.70 2.11
N PHE A 163 14.59 -0.42 3.27
CA PHE A 163 16.02 -0.51 3.54
C PHE A 163 16.19 -1.01 4.97
N ASN A 164 16.83 -2.17 5.12
CA ASN A 164 17.19 -2.73 6.42
C ASN A 164 18.71 -2.84 6.46
N GLN A 165 19.33 -2.30 7.49
CA GLN A 165 20.75 -2.44 7.72
C GLN A 165 21.05 -2.84 9.16
N ARG A 166 22.13 -3.59 9.32
CA ARG A 166 22.81 -3.80 10.59
C ARG A 166 24.16 -3.13 10.51
N ARG A 167 24.41 -2.17 11.40
CA ARG A 167 25.69 -1.47 11.51
C ARG A 167 26.26 -1.56 12.91
N LEU A 168 27.58 -1.51 13.02
CA LEU A 168 28.26 -1.37 14.30
C LEU A 168 27.80 -0.07 14.97
N ALA A 169 27.42 -0.14 16.24
CA ALA A 169 27.16 1.04 17.05
C ALA A 169 28.48 1.81 17.23
N PRO A 170 28.50 3.13 17.07
CA PRO A 170 29.71 3.92 17.31
C PRO A 170 30.12 3.83 18.78
N SER A 171 31.13 3.00 19.06
CA SER A 171 31.87 2.79 20.31
C SER A 171 31.06 2.34 21.55
N PRO A 172 31.55 1.36 22.33
CA PRO A 172 31.01 1.15 23.68
C PRO A 172 31.35 2.35 24.59
N PRO A 173 30.65 2.54 25.72
CA PRO A 173 30.89 3.62 26.69
C PRO A 173 32.28 3.66 27.33
N ASN A 174 33.20 2.76 26.94
CA ASN A 174 34.48 2.59 27.61
C ASN A 174 35.66 2.58 26.60
N PRO A 175 36.16 3.77 26.19
CA PRO A 175 37.25 3.90 25.22
C PRO A 175 38.62 3.44 25.71
N GLY A 176 38.74 2.92 26.94
CA GLY A 176 40.01 2.66 27.62
C GLY A 176 40.59 1.26 27.48
N ASN A 177 39.92 0.29 26.85
CA ASN A 177 40.42 -1.08 26.76
C ASN A 177 40.37 -1.65 25.33
N PRO A 178 41.44 -1.48 24.53
CA PRO A 178 41.52 -2.01 23.15
C PRO A 178 41.63 -3.54 23.08
N SER A 179 41.72 -4.26 24.21
CA SER A 179 41.91 -5.72 24.26
C SER A 179 40.76 -6.49 24.92
N ALA A 180 39.65 -5.83 25.28
CA ALA A 180 38.45 -6.54 25.75
C ALA A 180 37.69 -7.16 24.56
N PRO A 181 37.58 -8.50 24.45
CA PRO A 181 36.72 -9.16 23.48
C PRO A 181 35.27 -9.06 23.96
N GLY A 182 34.74 -7.84 24.04
CA GLY A 182 33.37 -7.58 24.42
C GLY A 182 32.42 -7.89 23.26
N PRO A 183 31.14 -8.22 23.54
CA PRO A 183 30.15 -8.31 22.49
C PRO A 183 30.04 -6.95 21.78
N TRP A 184 30.14 -6.97 20.45
CA TRP A 184 29.97 -5.79 19.61
C TRP A 184 28.50 -5.39 19.66
N PHE A 185 28.27 -4.09 19.88
CA PHE A 185 26.94 -3.52 19.81
C PHE A 185 26.60 -3.22 18.36
N TYR A 186 25.46 -3.71 17.91
CA TYR A 186 24.91 -3.45 16.60
C TYR A 186 23.61 -2.67 16.71
N ILE A 187 23.41 -1.75 15.78
CA ILE A 187 22.15 -1.06 15.55
C ILE A 187 21.54 -1.68 14.29
N ASP A 188 20.36 -2.25 14.46
CA ASP A 188 19.48 -2.70 13.39
C ASP A 188 18.52 -1.55 13.05
N ASP A 189 18.67 -0.96 11.86
CA ASP A 189 17.83 0.12 11.36
C ASP A 189 16.97 -0.40 10.20
N ALA A 190 15.65 -0.28 10.31
CA ALA A 190 14.72 -0.60 9.23
C ALA A 190 13.88 0.63 8.86
N GLN A 191 13.95 1.03 7.60
CA GLN A 191 13.18 2.13 7.02
C GLN A 191 12.30 1.64 5.89
N GLN A 192 11.12 2.23 5.78
CA GLN A 192 10.19 2.03 4.68
C GLN A 192 9.83 3.34 4.03
N PHE A 193 9.60 3.29 2.73
CA PHE A 193 9.03 4.41 2.00
C PHE A 193 7.51 4.36 2.09
N GLY A 194 6.89 5.47 2.46
CA GLY A 194 5.45 5.57 2.64
C GLY A 194 4.87 6.76 1.90
N TYR A 195 3.57 6.66 1.66
CA TYR A 195 2.78 7.70 1.02
C TYR A 195 1.70 8.18 1.97
N ALA A 196 1.32 9.43 1.85
CA ALA A 196 0.20 10.04 2.57
C ALA A 196 -0.56 10.94 1.60
N VAL A 197 -1.88 10.99 1.74
CA VAL A 197 -2.70 11.93 0.97
C VAL A 197 -3.49 12.80 1.92
N SER A 198 -3.45 14.09 1.66
CA SER A 198 -4.23 15.09 2.39
C SER A 198 -4.77 16.11 1.39
N GLY A 199 -6.10 16.14 1.23
CA GLY A 199 -6.75 16.91 0.18
C GLY A 199 -6.19 16.56 -1.21
N ALA A 200 -5.84 17.59 -1.98
CA ALA A 200 -5.30 17.47 -3.34
C ALA A 200 -3.76 17.35 -3.38
N GLN A 201 -3.15 16.73 -2.37
CA GLN A 201 -1.70 16.55 -2.31
C GLN A 201 -1.33 15.12 -1.91
N LEU A 202 -0.55 14.47 -2.76
CA LEU A 202 0.20 13.27 -2.41
C LEU A 202 1.55 13.70 -1.83
N SER A 203 1.92 13.15 -0.68
CA SER A 203 3.26 13.31 -0.10
C SER A 203 3.91 11.95 0.09
N TRP A 204 5.23 11.91 0.04
CA TRP A 204 6.02 10.71 0.30
C TRP A 204 7.22 11.00 1.18
N SER A 205 7.58 10.02 2.00
CA SER A 205 8.75 10.09 2.87
C SER A 205 9.18 8.70 3.32
N ARG A 206 10.40 8.62 3.84
CA ARG A 206 10.87 7.45 4.59
C ARG A 206 10.42 7.57 6.04
N PHE A 207 10.07 6.44 6.65
CA PHE A 207 9.80 6.37 8.07
C PHE A 207 10.43 5.12 8.70
N PRO A 208 10.82 5.18 9.98
CA PRO A 208 11.33 4.02 10.69
C PRO A 208 10.23 2.97 10.85
N TYR A 209 10.50 1.73 10.45
CA TYR A 209 9.60 0.58 10.56
C TYR A 209 10.05 -0.41 11.64
N GLY A 210 11.33 -0.42 11.97
CA GLY A 210 11.91 -1.29 13.00
C GLY A 210 13.24 -0.74 13.47
N GLY A 211 13.55 -0.99 14.75
CA GLY A 211 14.81 -0.59 15.38
C GLY A 211 15.18 -1.61 16.44
N GLY A 212 16.43 -2.02 16.47
CA GLY A 212 16.91 -3.00 17.45
C GLY A 212 18.36 -2.75 17.83
N GLN A 213 18.72 -3.14 19.05
CA GLN A 213 20.11 -3.27 19.44
C GLN A 213 20.40 -4.74 19.70
N THR A 214 21.42 -5.27 19.03
CA THR A 214 21.85 -6.65 19.21
C THR A 214 23.30 -6.66 19.67
N GLN A 215 23.64 -7.57 20.57
CA GLN A 215 25.00 -7.83 21.02
C GLN A 215 25.49 -9.13 20.42
N LEU A 216 26.62 -9.11 19.70
CA LEU A 216 27.16 -10.29 19.04
C LEU A 216 28.68 -10.41 19.25
N PRO A 217 29.23 -11.63 19.30
CA PRO A 217 30.65 -11.84 19.60
C PRO A 217 31.59 -11.54 18.43
N ARG A 218 31.08 -11.12 17.26
CA ARG A 218 31.86 -10.89 16.04
C ARG A 218 31.62 -9.48 15.50
N ALA A 219 32.65 -8.86 14.90
CA ALA A 219 32.66 -7.48 14.42
C ALA A 219 32.21 -7.31 12.95
N ASP A 220 32.11 -8.41 12.21
CA ASP A 220 31.92 -8.46 10.76
C ASP A 220 30.49 -8.83 10.33
N MET A 221 29.53 -8.87 11.26
CA MET A 221 28.15 -9.33 11.01
C MET A 221 27.22 -8.25 10.43
N GLY A 222 27.77 -7.20 9.81
CA GLY A 222 26.98 -6.17 9.14
C GLY A 222 26.24 -6.72 7.92
N PHE A 223 25.00 -6.26 7.71
CA PHE A 223 24.27 -6.55 6.47
C PHE A 223 23.48 -5.33 6.02
N SER A 224 23.13 -5.30 4.74
CA SER A 224 22.17 -4.34 4.20
C SER A 224 21.34 -5.06 3.15
N VAL A 225 20.01 -4.99 3.28
CA VAL A 225 19.05 -5.48 2.27
C VAL A 225 18.06 -4.38 1.95
N SER A 226 17.75 -4.21 0.68
CA SER A 226 16.87 -3.13 0.25
C SER A 226 16.06 -3.50 -0.99
N SER A 227 14.81 -3.04 -1.01
CA SER A 227 14.09 -2.79 -2.25
C SER A 227 14.24 -1.32 -2.58
N ALA A 228 14.93 -1.02 -3.68
CA ALA A 228 15.21 0.35 -4.06
C ALA A 228 13.95 1.12 -4.50
N ARG A 229 12.89 0.43 -4.98
CA ARG A 229 11.76 1.06 -5.66
C ARG A 229 10.46 0.89 -4.89
N GLY A 230 9.80 2.01 -4.62
CA GLY A 230 8.42 2.07 -4.14
C GLY A 230 7.53 2.57 -5.26
N ALA A 231 6.30 2.06 -5.33
CA ALA A 231 5.32 2.52 -6.30
C ALA A 231 3.96 2.69 -5.63
N ALA A 232 3.31 3.81 -5.94
CA ALA A 232 1.98 4.15 -5.48
C ALA A 232 1.09 4.48 -6.68
N MET A 233 -0.16 4.05 -6.59
CA MET A 233 -1.22 4.50 -7.47
C MET A 233 -2.20 5.33 -6.65
N VAL A 234 -2.55 6.52 -7.14
CA VAL A 234 -3.53 7.40 -6.50
C VAL A 234 -4.89 7.14 -7.13
N ILE A 235 -5.85 6.83 -6.28
CA ILE A 235 -7.21 6.46 -6.66
C ILE A 235 -8.17 7.54 -6.22
N ASP A 236 -8.98 8.04 -7.14
CA ASP A 236 -10.11 8.90 -6.82
C ASP A 236 -11.24 8.04 -6.22
N VAL A 237 -11.48 8.27 -4.92
CA VAL A 237 -12.51 7.63 -4.09
C VAL A 237 -13.68 8.57 -3.75
N THR A 238 -13.92 9.60 -4.56
CA THR A 238 -15.06 10.52 -4.41
C THR A 238 -16.40 9.83 -4.63
N GLY A 239 -17.30 9.88 -3.65
CA GLY A 239 -18.64 9.30 -3.76
C GLY A 239 -18.73 7.78 -3.53
N TYR A 240 -17.66 7.17 -3.00
CA TYR A 240 -17.64 5.76 -2.59
C TYR A 240 -18.05 5.55 -1.13
#